data_AF-A0A387HDN6-F1
#
_entry.id   AF-A0A387HDN6-F1
#
_cell.length_a   1.000
_cell.length_b   1.000
_cell.length_c   1.000
_cell.angle_alpha   90.00
_cell.angle_beta   90.00
_cell.angle_gamma   90.00
#
_symmetry.space_group_name_H-M   'P 1'
#
loop_
_entity.id
_entity.type
_entity.pdbx_description
1 polymer ?
#
loop_
_entity_poly.entity_id
_entity_poly.type
_entity_poly.pdbx_seq_one_letter_code
_entity_poly.pdbx_strand_id
1 'polypeptide(L)'
;MPTTSTRGRPAAAELTCQEREVLRGVGCGLTDHEIAHALALPERAVHDQLGRILTKLGLRDRTAAIVHAFDSGLVEPGRGRRAASRPAHRAPVRPSRTQRVRISVLGPLRAWRDGRPVDLGHLRQQAVLASLALCWDRTVSKDELLDGIWGMEPPLTKVVPVYIYRLRQVLHVENRADSVIRRDRCGYQLVPDTVAVDVERMEELVADAGAAERAGALDEAVRVCAQALDLFRGEPLAGLPGPFAELERVRLTERRTGITLRKLDLQLRLGRHAQAVGELWALAVARPLDESVAAMLMRALCLSDRQADALTVFERTRRRLADELGVTPSRLLRGTHRTIMLGRDIGPTPATP
;
A
#
# COMPACT_ATOMS: atom_id res chain seq x y z
N MET A 1 -23.59 40.47 -42.42
CA MET A 1 -22.26 41.05 -42.19
C MET A 1 -22.43 42.39 -41.51
N PRO A 2 -21.61 42.79 -40.52
CA PRO A 2 -20.39 42.13 -40.02
C PRO A 2 -20.40 41.88 -38.47
N THR A 3 -19.93 40.72 -38.01
CA THR A 3 -18.63 40.43 -37.32
C THR A 3 -18.53 41.01 -35.89
N THR A 4 -18.11 40.28 -34.85
CA THR A 4 -16.73 39.83 -34.69
C THR A 4 -16.56 38.74 -33.61
N SER A 5 -15.91 37.65 -34.02
CA SER A 5 -14.95 36.81 -33.30
C SER A 5 -15.26 36.27 -31.91
N THR A 6 -15.67 35.00 -31.91
CA THR A 6 -14.98 33.92 -31.18
C THR A 6 -13.47 34.20 -31.15
N ARG A 7 -12.96 34.79 -30.07
CA ARG A 7 -11.52 34.80 -29.81
C ARG A 7 -11.14 33.36 -29.49
N GLY A 8 -10.52 32.74 -30.48
CA GLY A 8 -9.88 31.45 -30.35
C GLY A 8 -9.03 31.42 -29.09
N ARG A 9 -9.19 30.33 -28.34
CA ARG A 9 -8.10 29.71 -27.60
C ARG A 9 -6.84 29.86 -28.46
N PRO A 10 -5.77 30.54 -28.03
CA PRO A 10 -4.51 30.46 -28.75
C PRO A 10 -4.08 29.01 -28.68
N ALA A 11 -4.31 28.29 -29.77
CA ALA A 11 -3.81 26.97 -30.01
C ALA A 11 -2.28 27.06 -30.09
N ALA A 12 -1.60 26.31 -29.23
CA ALA A 12 -0.46 25.48 -29.63
C ALA A 12 0.76 26.14 -30.31
N ALA A 13 1.09 27.40 -30.00
CA ALA A 13 2.40 28.01 -30.24
C ALA A 13 2.68 28.94 -29.04
N GLU A 14 3.79 28.94 -28.29
CA GLU A 14 5.20 28.86 -28.70
C GLU A 14 6.06 28.36 -27.50
N LEU A 15 6.03 27.05 -27.24
CA LEU A 15 7.15 26.45 -26.51
C LEU A 15 8.19 26.03 -27.54
N THR A 16 9.38 26.61 -27.43
CA THR A 16 10.56 26.18 -28.19
C THR A 16 10.82 24.69 -27.96
N CYS A 17 11.56 24.03 -28.86
CA CYS A 17 11.89 22.61 -28.70
C CYS A 17 12.52 22.33 -27.33
N GLN A 18 13.42 23.22 -26.90
CA GLN A 18 14.09 23.16 -25.61
C GLN A 18 13.15 23.39 -24.42
N GLU A 19 12.20 24.33 -24.50
CA GLU A 19 11.19 24.53 -23.46
C GLU A 19 10.25 23.32 -23.34
N ARG A 20 9.93 22.64 -24.45
CA ARG A 20 9.15 21.40 -24.44
C ARG A 20 9.92 20.25 -23.80
N GLU A 21 11.23 20.16 -23.99
CA GLU A 21 12.08 19.16 -23.34
C GLU A 21 12.21 19.41 -21.83
N VAL A 22 12.35 20.67 -21.41
CA VAL A 22 12.31 21.05 -19.99
C VAL A 22 10.96 20.71 -19.37
N LEU A 23 9.85 21.07 -20.04
CA LEU A 23 8.50 20.75 -19.55
C LEU A 23 8.23 19.24 -19.50
N ARG A 24 8.76 18.46 -20.46
CA ARG A 24 8.71 16.98 -20.44
C ARG A 24 9.51 16.42 -19.26
N GLY A 25 10.70 16.96 -18.98
CA GLY A 25 11.50 16.59 -17.82
C GLY A 25 10.78 16.85 -16.50
N VAL A 26 10.12 18.02 -16.39
CA VAL A 26 9.28 18.37 -15.24
C VAL A 26 8.10 17.41 -15.11
N GLY A 27 7.37 17.12 -16.19
CA GLY A 27 6.25 16.17 -16.19
C GLY A 27 6.65 14.74 -15.82
N CYS A 28 7.91 14.34 -16.08
CA CYS A 28 8.49 13.08 -15.62
C CYS A 28 8.92 13.10 -14.14
N GLY A 29 8.71 14.20 -13.41
CA GLY A 29 9.07 14.34 -12.00
C GLY A 29 10.55 14.60 -11.73
N LEU A 30 11.34 14.96 -12.75
CA LEU A 30 12.77 15.25 -12.60
C LEU A 30 13.00 16.60 -11.90
N THR A 31 14.09 16.69 -11.14
CA THR A 31 14.60 17.93 -10.54
C THR A 31 15.30 18.83 -11.56
N ASP A 32 15.49 20.11 -11.25
CA ASP A 32 16.20 21.05 -12.15
C ASP A 32 17.62 20.55 -12.46
N HIS A 33 18.30 19.95 -11.47
CA HIS A 33 19.60 19.32 -11.63
C HIS A 33 19.58 18.13 -12.62
N GLU A 34 18.59 17.24 -12.50
CA GLU A 34 18.46 16.07 -13.39
C GLU A 34 18.11 16.47 -14.82
N ILE A 35 17.25 17.49 -14.98
CA ILE A 35 16.91 18.06 -16.29
C ILE A 35 18.14 18.75 -16.90
N ALA A 36 18.89 19.50 -16.09
CA ALA A 36 20.14 20.15 -16.49
C ALA A 36 21.17 19.13 -16.98
N HIS A 37 21.35 18.03 -16.24
CA HIS A 37 22.21 16.93 -16.64
C HIS A 37 21.71 16.24 -17.93
N ALA A 38 20.41 15.97 -18.05
CA ALA A 38 19.84 15.29 -19.21
C ALA A 38 19.90 16.13 -20.51
N LEU A 39 19.79 17.45 -20.40
CA LEU A 39 19.83 18.38 -21.54
C LEU A 39 21.21 19.00 -21.77
N ALA A 40 22.22 18.63 -20.97
CA ALA A 40 23.56 19.22 -20.97
C ALA A 40 23.55 20.76 -20.85
N LEU A 41 22.68 21.28 -19.96
CA LEU A 41 22.51 22.70 -19.68
C LEU A 41 22.97 23.02 -18.24
N PRO A 42 23.40 24.26 -17.94
CA PRO A 42 23.60 24.67 -16.56
C PRO A 42 22.26 24.77 -15.81
N GLU A 43 22.21 24.33 -14.55
CA GLU A 43 20.98 24.24 -13.73
C GLU A 43 20.22 25.56 -13.63
N ARG A 44 20.92 26.69 -13.55
CA ARG A 44 20.33 28.05 -13.60
C ARG A 44 19.52 28.31 -14.89
N ALA A 45 19.95 27.77 -16.03
CA ALA A 45 19.25 27.97 -17.30
C ALA A 45 17.95 27.17 -17.37
N VAL A 46 17.91 25.99 -16.74
CA VAL A 46 16.69 25.19 -16.60
C VAL A 46 15.69 25.90 -15.69
N HIS A 47 16.17 26.47 -14.59
CA HIS A 47 15.35 27.26 -13.67
C HIS A 47 14.72 28.49 -14.36
N ASP A 48 15.53 29.26 -15.10
CA ASP A 48 15.07 30.43 -15.86
C ASP A 48 14.13 30.07 -17.02
N GLN A 49 14.33 28.91 -17.65
CA GLN A 49 13.42 28.37 -18.67
C GLN A 49 12.10 27.94 -18.08
N LEU A 50 12.10 27.28 -16.91
CA LEU A 50 10.87 26.89 -16.23
C LEU A 50 10.05 28.11 -15.81
N GLY A 51 10.69 29.16 -15.29
CA GLY A 51 10.00 30.42 -14.97
C GLY A 51 9.34 31.07 -16.19
N ARG A 52 10.00 31.00 -17.36
CA ARG A 52 9.42 31.47 -18.64
C ARG A 52 8.26 30.59 -19.10
N ILE A 53 8.37 29.27 -18.97
CA ILE A 53 7.30 28.31 -19.30
C ILE A 53 6.05 28.56 -18.44
N LEU A 54 6.23 28.72 -17.13
CA LEU A 54 5.13 29.01 -16.20
C LEU A 54 4.42 30.31 -16.57
N THR A 55 5.18 31.36 -16.90
CA THR A 55 4.64 32.65 -17.32
C THR A 55 3.89 32.54 -18.66
N LYS A 56 4.46 31.87 -19.66
CA LYS A 56 3.86 31.67 -20.99
C LYS A 56 2.56 30.85 -20.94
N LEU A 57 2.49 29.87 -20.04
CA LEU A 57 1.34 28.97 -19.90
C LEU A 57 0.33 29.42 -18.83
N GLY A 58 0.61 30.53 -18.12
CA GLY A 58 -0.25 31.04 -17.04
C GLY A 58 -0.32 30.11 -15.82
N LEU A 59 0.74 29.35 -15.56
CA LEU A 59 0.79 28.34 -14.51
C LEU A 59 1.41 28.93 -13.23
N ARG A 60 0.82 28.59 -12.09
CA ARG A 60 1.17 29.21 -10.79
C ARG A 60 2.43 28.64 -10.17
N ASP A 61 2.74 27.37 -10.43
CA ASP A 61 3.86 26.65 -9.84
C ASP A 61 4.27 25.43 -10.70
N ARG A 62 5.37 24.77 -10.29
CA ARG A 62 5.88 23.55 -10.94
C ARG A 62 4.84 22.44 -10.96
N THR A 63 4.00 22.33 -9.95
CA THR A 63 2.95 21.31 -9.88
C THR A 63 1.93 21.50 -10.98
N ALA A 64 1.50 22.74 -11.22
CA ALA A 64 0.65 23.09 -12.35
C ALA A 64 1.33 22.80 -13.71
N ALA A 65 2.65 22.91 -13.81
CA ALA A 65 3.40 22.48 -15.00
C ALA A 65 3.45 20.96 -15.20
N ILE A 66 3.53 20.17 -14.12
CA ILE A 66 3.45 18.71 -14.17
C ILE A 66 2.06 18.30 -14.69
N VAL A 67 1.00 18.85 -14.10
CA VAL A 67 -0.39 18.56 -14.50
C VAL A 67 -0.61 18.97 -15.97
N HIS A 68 -0.17 20.16 -16.35
CA HIS A 68 -0.27 20.62 -17.73
C HIS A 68 0.49 19.72 -18.73
N ALA A 69 1.64 19.16 -18.35
CA ALA A 69 2.40 18.23 -19.19
C ALA A 69 1.65 16.90 -19.42
N PHE A 70 0.89 16.42 -18.44
CA PHE A 70 0.01 15.25 -18.59
C PHE A 70 -1.22 15.59 -19.44
N ASP A 71 -1.93 16.68 -19.13
CA ASP A 71 -3.14 17.10 -19.85
C ASP A 71 -2.87 17.42 -21.34
N SER A 72 -1.64 17.85 -21.65
CA SER A 72 -1.19 18.17 -23.01
C SER A 72 -0.60 16.97 -23.77
N GLY A 73 -0.58 15.77 -23.17
CA GLY A 73 -0.01 14.55 -23.77
C GLY A 73 1.51 14.60 -24.00
N LEU A 74 2.23 15.51 -23.32
CA LEU A 74 3.70 15.61 -23.42
C LEU A 74 4.39 14.46 -22.68
N VAL A 75 3.75 13.90 -21.65
CA VAL A 75 4.24 12.78 -20.85
C VAL A 75 3.10 11.78 -20.64
N GLU A 76 3.38 10.50 -20.89
CA GLU A 76 2.46 9.40 -20.62
C GLU A 76 2.67 8.87 -19.19
N PRO A 77 1.60 8.68 -18.39
CA PRO A 77 1.69 8.06 -17.08
C PRO A 77 2.43 6.71 -17.15
N GLY A 78 3.49 6.54 -16.36
CA GLY A 78 4.21 5.27 -16.24
C GLY A 78 5.32 5.01 -17.27
N ARG A 79 5.69 5.97 -18.13
CA ARG A 79 6.82 5.82 -19.09
C ARG A 79 8.09 6.61 -18.77
N GLY A 80 8.19 7.22 -17.59
CA GLY A 80 9.42 7.88 -17.16
C GLY A 80 10.55 6.87 -16.92
N ARG A 81 11.69 7.06 -17.59
CA ARG A 81 12.92 6.28 -17.39
C ARG A 81 13.44 6.56 -15.97
N ARG A 82 13.00 5.79 -14.97
CA ARG A 82 13.69 5.69 -13.68
C ARG A 82 15.12 5.26 -14.01
N ALA A 83 16.08 6.16 -13.82
CA ALA A 83 17.47 5.77 -13.71
C ALA A 83 17.51 4.69 -12.64
N ALA A 84 17.82 3.46 -13.05
CA ALA A 84 17.89 2.30 -12.19
C ALA A 84 19.05 2.50 -11.21
N SER A 85 18.80 3.25 -10.15
CA SER A 85 19.49 3.04 -8.88
C SER A 85 19.01 1.67 -8.42
N ARG A 86 19.82 0.65 -8.74
CA ARG A 86 19.70 -0.68 -8.11
C ARG A 86 19.52 -0.41 -6.61
N PRO A 87 18.43 -0.88 -5.96
CA PRO A 87 18.41 -0.84 -4.52
C PRO A 87 19.58 -1.72 -4.09
N ALA A 88 20.61 -1.08 -3.51
CA ALA A 88 21.62 -1.81 -2.79
C ALA A 88 20.85 -2.69 -1.81
N HIS A 89 21.07 -4.00 -1.88
CA HIS A 89 20.56 -4.96 -0.93
C HIS A 89 20.82 -4.42 0.47
N ARG A 90 19.79 -3.84 1.12
CA ARG A 90 19.85 -3.55 2.54
C ARG A 90 19.82 -4.93 3.19
N ALA A 91 20.96 -5.34 3.73
CA ALA A 91 21.07 -6.53 4.56
C ALA A 91 19.99 -6.49 5.66
N PRO A 92 19.49 -7.65 6.12
CA PRO A 92 18.41 -7.68 7.10
C PRO A 92 18.84 -6.91 8.34
N VAL A 93 18.15 -5.80 8.61
CA VAL A 93 18.36 -5.01 9.82
C VAL A 93 17.79 -5.85 10.96
N ARG A 94 18.67 -6.56 11.68
CA ARG A 94 18.38 -6.98 13.05
C ARG A 94 17.86 -5.75 13.80
N PRO A 95 16.82 -5.85 14.65
CA PRO A 95 16.30 -4.70 15.37
C PRO A 95 17.45 -4.05 16.14
N SER A 96 17.89 -2.90 15.64
CA SER A 96 18.95 -2.13 16.26
C SER A 96 18.37 -1.58 17.56
N ARG A 97 19.19 -1.55 18.61
CA ARG A 97 18.88 -1.05 19.96
C ARG A 97 18.52 0.46 20.00
N THR A 98 18.15 1.06 18.87
CA THR A 98 17.92 2.50 18.63
C THR A 98 16.46 2.87 18.44
N GLN A 99 15.57 1.92 18.12
CA GLN A 99 14.13 2.19 17.94
C GLN A 99 13.41 2.15 19.29
N ARG A 100 13.45 3.28 20.01
CA ARG A 100 12.78 3.45 21.30
C ARG A 100 11.27 3.71 21.17
N VAL A 101 10.80 4.08 19.98
CA VAL A 101 9.38 4.25 19.69
C VAL A 101 8.89 3.10 18.82
N ARG A 102 7.77 2.49 19.19
CA ARG A 102 7.09 1.45 18.41
C ARG A 102 5.65 1.87 18.18
N ILE A 103 5.18 1.75 16.94
CA ILE A 103 3.81 2.01 16.54
C ILE A 103 3.21 0.71 16.00
N SER A 104 1.98 0.42 16.40
CA SER A 104 1.20 -0.72 15.89
C SER A 104 -0.04 -0.22 15.18
N VAL A 105 -0.17 -0.56 13.91
CA VAL A 105 -1.30 -0.21 13.05
C VAL A 105 -2.07 -1.44 12.55
N LEU A 106 -1.54 -2.66 12.77
CA LEU A 106 -2.18 -3.94 12.43
C LEU A 106 -3.27 -4.36 13.44
N GLY A 107 -3.96 -3.38 14.00
CA GLY A 107 -5.02 -3.50 15.00
C GLY A 107 -5.50 -2.10 15.39
N PRO A 108 -6.16 -1.92 16.55
CA PRO A 108 -6.34 -0.58 17.11
C PRO A 108 -5.00 0.13 17.26
N LEU A 109 -4.93 1.41 16.86
CA LEU A 109 -3.67 2.16 16.89
C LEU A 109 -3.10 2.21 18.30
N ARG A 110 -1.84 1.80 18.44
CA ARG A 110 -1.11 1.86 19.71
C ARG A 110 0.31 2.33 19.48
N ALA A 111 0.85 3.06 20.45
CA ALA A 111 2.25 3.41 20.47
C ALA A 111 2.88 3.07 21.82
N TRP A 112 4.17 2.74 21.77
CA TRP A 112 5.01 2.56 22.94
C TRP A 112 6.26 3.41 22.80
N ARG A 113 6.72 3.94 23.92
CA ARG A 113 7.99 4.63 24.08
C ARG A 113 8.78 3.96 25.19
N ASP A 114 10.00 3.53 24.90
CA ASP A 114 10.87 2.79 25.82
C ASP A 114 10.13 1.61 26.47
N GLY A 115 9.31 0.91 25.67
CA GLY A 115 8.48 -0.22 26.10
C GLY A 115 7.20 0.15 26.85
N ARG A 116 7.00 1.41 27.24
CA ARG A 116 5.80 1.87 27.96
C ARG A 116 4.72 2.35 26.99
N PRO A 117 3.45 1.97 27.18
CA PRO A 117 2.36 2.44 26.34
C PRO A 117 2.20 3.96 26.48
N VAL A 118 1.79 4.60 25.40
CA VAL A 118 1.66 6.05 25.32
C VAL A 118 0.24 6.43 24.90
N ASP A 119 -0.34 7.43 25.57
CA ASP A 119 -1.64 7.98 25.19
C ASP A 119 -1.50 8.90 23.97
N LEU A 120 -2.08 8.45 22.85
CA LEU A 120 -2.05 9.15 21.57
C LEU A 120 -3.16 10.20 21.43
N GLY A 121 -3.99 10.39 22.45
CA GLY A 121 -5.10 11.34 22.46
C GLY A 121 -6.29 10.86 21.62
N HIS A 122 -7.10 11.81 21.16
CA HIS A 122 -8.35 11.52 20.45
C HIS A 122 -8.14 10.92 19.04
N LEU A 123 -9.18 10.28 18.50
CA LEU A 123 -9.13 9.49 17.25
C LEU A 123 -8.59 10.26 16.03
N ARG A 124 -8.91 11.55 15.85
CA ARG A 124 -8.35 12.36 14.75
C ARG A 124 -6.84 12.62 14.86
N GLN A 125 -6.30 12.73 16.09
CA GLN A 125 -4.85 12.85 16.31
C GLN A 125 -4.15 11.51 16.05
N GLN A 126 -4.79 10.42 16.47
CA GLN A 126 -4.37 9.06 16.15
C GLN A 126 -4.34 8.82 14.63
N ALA A 127 -5.36 9.26 13.89
CA ALA A 127 -5.42 9.15 12.44
C ALA A 127 -4.24 9.85 11.74
N VAL A 128 -3.83 11.05 12.20
CA VAL A 128 -2.60 11.71 11.70
C VAL A 128 -1.38 10.81 11.88
N LEU A 129 -1.21 10.22 13.07
CA LEU A 129 -0.06 9.35 13.32
C LEU A 129 -0.10 8.09 12.45
N ALA A 130 -1.27 7.49 12.27
CA ALA A 130 -1.46 6.33 11.41
C ALA A 130 -1.08 6.64 9.95
N SER A 131 -1.49 7.81 9.43
CA SER A 131 -1.09 8.25 8.08
C SER A 131 0.42 8.40 7.92
N LEU A 132 1.09 8.98 8.92
CA LEU A 132 2.56 9.09 8.89
C LEU A 132 3.26 7.73 9.04
N ALA A 133 2.69 6.81 9.83
CA ALA A 133 3.25 5.47 10.04
C ALA A 133 3.11 4.57 8.80
N LEU A 134 2.00 4.71 8.06
CA LEU A 134 1.76 3.94 6.84
C LEU A 134 2.44 4.53 5.61
N CYS A 135 2.88 5.79 5.68
CA CYS A 135 3.71 6.48 4.69
C CYS A 135 5.15 6.69 5.21
N TRP A 136 5.72 5.71 5.91
CA TRP A 136 6.99 5.84 6.64
C TRP A 136 8.17 6.30 5.75
N ASP A 137 8.18 5.93 4.47
CA ASP A 137 9.24 6.22 3.51
C ASP A 137 9.10 7.56 2.79
N ARG A 138 8.00 8.30 3.00
CA ARG A 138 7.72 9.54 2.27
C ARG A 138 7.18 10.66 3.15
N THR A 139 7.47 11.90 2.77
CA THR A 139 6.86 13.08 3.39
C THR A 139 5.37 13.15 2.99
N VAL A 140 4.49 13.25 3.99
CA VAL A 140 3.04 13.47 3.78
C VAL A 140 2.75 14.95 3.94
N SER A 141 2.14 15.55 2.93
CA SER A 141 1.76 16.95 2.93
C SER A 141 0.63 17.25 3.93
N LYS A 142 0.43 18.54 4.22
CA LYS A 142 -0.69 18.96 5.07
C LYS A 142 -2.04 18.67 4.44
N ASP A 143 -2.13 18.85 3.12
CA ASP A 143 -3.38 18.69 2.39
C ASP A 143 -3.74 17.20 2.30
N GLU A 144 -2.76 16.31 2.05
CA GLU A 144 -2.99 14.85 2.14
C GLU A 144 -3.45 14.39 3.54
N LEU A 145 -2.91 14.98 4.61
CA LEU A 145 -3.37 14.69 5.98
C LEU A 145 -4.79 15.23 6.23
N LEU A 146 -5.15 16.38 5.64
CA LEU A 146 -6.49 16.93 5.75
C LEU A 146 -7.50 16.07 4.98
N ASP A 147 -7.23 15.80 3.70
CA ASP A 147 -8.07 14.99 2.83
C ASP A 147 -8.22 13.56 3.37
N GLY A 148 -7.13 12.96 3.86
CA GLY A 148 -7.14 11.61 4.38
C GLY A 148 -7.96 11.42 5.67
N ILE A 149 -8.13 12.46 6.48
CA ILE A 149 -8.81 12.37 7.79
C ILE A 149 -10.21 12.97 7.75
N TRP A 150 -10.41 14.04 6.98
CA TRP A 150 -11.68 14.77 6.90
C TRP A 150 -12.39 14.64 5.55
N GLY A 151 -11.71 14.17 4.50
CA GLY A 151 -12.28 14.08 3.16
C GLY A 151 -12.80 15.42 2.67
N MET A 152 -14.07 15.44 2.25
CA MET A 152 -14.72 16.63 1.70
C MET A 152 -15.13 17.67 2.74
N GLU A 153 -14.98 17.38 4.04
CA GLU A 153 -15.41 18.27 5.13
C GLU A 153 -14.22 18.70 6.02
N PRO A 154 -13.22 19.43 5.47
CA PRO A 154 -12.07 19.87 6.23
C PRO A 154 -12.47 20.86 7.31
N PRO A 155 -11.74 20.89 8.44
CA PRO A 155 -11.98 21.83 9.51
C PRO A 155 -11.64 23.26 9.06
N LEU A 156 -12.43 24.23 9.52
CA LEU A 156 -12.20 25.65 9.26
C LEU A 156 -10.89 26.19 9.86
N THR A 157 -10.26 25.44 10.76
CA THR A 157 -9.04 25.84 11.49
C THR A 157 -7.84 24.95 11.17
N LYS A 158 -6.64 25.50 11.34
CA LYS A 158 -5.36 24.79 11.12
C LYS A 158 -5.07 23.79 12.23
N VAL A 159 -5.73 22.63 12.21
CA VAL A 159 -5.63 21.61 13.27
C VAL A 159 -4.41 20.69 13.14
N VAL A 160 -3.92 20.42 11.91
CA VAL A 160 -2.82 19.48 11.68
C VAL A 160 -1.54 19.87 12.46
N PRO A 161 -1.05 21.13 12.44
CA PRO A 161 0.12 21.50 13.22
C PRO A 161 -0.03 21.28 14.74
N VAL A 162 -1.25 21.44 15.27
CA VAL A 162 -1.55 21.21 16.70
C VAL A 162 -1.44 19.73 17.04
N TYR A 163 -1.98 18.87 16.18
CA TYR A 163 -1.87 17.40 16.37
C TYR A 163 -0.42 16.94 16.24
N ILE A 164 0.33 17.45 15.26
CA ILE A 164 1.77 17.16 15.14
C ILE A 164 2.53 17.61 16.38
N TYR A 165 2.25 18.80 16.90
CA TYR A 165 2.88 19.29 18.13
C TYR A 165 2.61 18.35 19.32
N ARG A 166 1.36 17.96 19.56
CA ARG A 166 1.00 17.03 20.64
C ARG A 166 1.65 15.66 20.46
N LEU A 167 1.61 15.10 19.25
CA LEU A 167 2.26 13.83 18.93
C LEU A 167 3.77 13.88 19.17
N ARG A 168 4.43 14.99 18.85
CA ARG A 168 5.86 15.18 19.13
C ARG A 168 6.18 15.17 20.62
N GLN A 169 5.35 15.81 21.45
CA GLN A 169 5.54 15.80 22.90
C GLN A 169 5.37 14.38 23.46
N VAL A 170 4.32 13.71 23.01
CA VAL A 170 3.93 12.37 23.45
C VAL A 170 4.94 11.30 23.03
N LEU A 171 5.51 11.41 21.83
CA LEU A 171 6.52 10.50 21.29
C LEU A 171 7.97 10.95 21.59
N HIS A 172 8.16 12.04 22.34
CA HIS A 172 9.50 12.54 22.66
C HIS A 172 10.28 11.50 23.48
N VAL A 173 11.51 11.21 23.06
CA VAL A 173 12.43 10.28 23.73
C VAL A 173 13.48 11.09 24.46
N GLU A 174 13.65 10.82 25.76
CA GLU A 174 14.67 11.49 26.58
C GLU A 174 16.08 11.27 26.01
N ASN A 175 16.92 12.30 26.07
CA ASN A 175 18.28 12.33 25.50
C ASN A 175 18.35 12.24 23.97
N ARG A 176 17.23 12.47 23.27
CA ARG A 176 17.21 12.63 21.81
C ARG A 176 16.94 14.10 21.46
N ALA A 177 17.91 14.75 20.81
CA ALA A 177 17.77 16.13 20.36
C ALA A 177 16.72 16.26 19.24
N ASP A 178 16.64 15.28 18.35
CA ASP A 178 15.76 15.32 17.18
C ASP A 178 14.39 14.69 17.45
N SER A 179 13.34 15.42 17.06
CA SER A 179 11.95 14.98 17.10
C SER A 179 11.71 13.76 16.19
N VAL A 180 10.91 12.80 16.68
CA VAL A 180 10.48 11.58 15.95
C VAL A 180 9.64 11.91 14.71
N ILE A 181 8.91 13.04 14.74
CA ILE A 181 8.21 13.56 13.57
C ILE A 181 8.99 14.78 13.05
N ARG A 182 9.55 14.69 11.85
CA ARG A 182 10.23 15.82 11.19
C ARG A 182 9.24 16.61 10.34
N ARG A 183 9.44 17.93 10.30
CA ARG A 183 8.78 18.78 9.33
C ARG A 183 9.76 18.98 8.17
N ASP A 184 9.32 18.64 6.98
CA ASP A 184 10.05 18.91 5.74
C ASP A 184 9.40 20.10 5.01
N ARG A 185 10.00 20.62 3.95
CA ARG A 185 9.50 21.77 3.18
C ARG A 185 8.06 21.56 2.70
N CYS A 186 7.70 20.33 2.37
CA CYS A 186 6.40 19.98 1.80
C CYS A 186 5.42 19.31 2.79
N GLY A 187 5.80 19.03 4.05
CA GLY A 187 4.93 18.27 4.93
C GLY A 187 5.58 17.72 6.22
N TYR A 188 5.11 16.55 6.63
CA TYR A 188 5.55 15.83 7.82
C TYR A 188 5.95 14.40 7.50
N GLN A 189 6.93 13.87 8.21
CA GLN A 189 7.40 12.49 8.05
C GLN A 189 7.83 11.94 9.41
N LEU A 190 7.64 10.64 9.65
CA LEU A 190 8.37 9.95 10.72
C LEU A 190 9.83 9.81 10.33
N VAL A 191 10.74 10.07 11.27
CA VAL A 191 12.17 9.93 10.99
C VAL A 191 12.50 8.43 10.83
N PRO A 192 13.04 8.00 9.67
CA PRO A 192 13.39 6.59 9.45
C PRO A 192 14.37 6.08 10.51
N ASP A 193 14.32 4.78 10.81
CA ASP A 193 15.17 4.10 11.80
C ASP A 193 14.97 4.56 13.25
N THR A 194 14.04 5.48 13.52
CA THR A 194 13.71 5.98 14.87
C THR A 194 12.45 5.36 15.45
N VAL A 195 11.56 4.89 14.57
CA VAL A 195 10.29 4.29 14.87
C VAL A 195 10.26 2.89 14.28
N ALA A 196 9.85 1.91 15.06
CA ALA A 196 9.46 0.60 14.57
C ALA A 196 7.96 0.62 14.24
N VAL A 197 7.57 0.32 13.00
CA VAL A 197 6.16 0.13 12.61
C VAL A 197 5.92 -1.35 12.36
N ASP A 198 4.87 -1.92 12.96
CA ASP A 198 4.56 -3.36 12.81
C ASP A 198 4.27 -3.79 11.36
N VAL A 199 3.76 -2.89 10.51
CA VAL A 199 3.58 -3.14 9.06
C VAL A 199 4.92 -3.38 8.36
N GLU A 200 5.97 -2.61 8.66
CA GLU A 200 7.29 -2.85 8.08
C GLU A 200 7.79 -4.24 8.47
N ARG A 201 7.65 -4.60 9.75
CA ARG A 201 8.04 -5.91 10.24
C ARG A 201 7.23 -7.04 9.60
N MET A 202 5.94 -6.83 9.36
CA MET A 202 5.09 -7.78 8.65
C MET A 202 5.58 -7.97 7.21
N GLU A 203 5.89 -6.89 6.49
CA GLU A 203 6.38 -6.96 5.11
C GLU A 203 7.74 -7.68 5.01
N GLU A 204 8.64 -7.44 5.97
CA GLU A 204 9.89 -8.21 6.10
C GLU A 204 9.63 -9.71 6.27
N LEU A 205 8.74 -10.08 7.20
CA LEU A 205 8.37 -11.48 7.42
C LEU A 205 7.75 -12.11 6.16
N VAL A 206 6.92 -11.38 5.41
CA VAL A 206 6.36 -11.90 4.16
C VAL A 206 7.43 -12.12 3.09
N ALA A 207 8.43 -11.25 3.03
CA ALA A 207 9.59 -11.42 2.15
C ALA A 207 10.45 -12.63 2.56
N ASP A 208 10.72 -12.79 3.86
CA ASP A 208 11.46 -13.91 4.44
C ASP A 208 10.75 -15.25 4.17
N ALA A 209 9.42 -15.30 4.33
CA ALA A 209 8.63 -16.49 4.01
C ALA A 209 8.77 -16.87 2.52
N GLY A 210 8.82 -15.88 1.63
CA GLY A 210 9.05 -16.12 0.19
C GLY A 210 10.47 -16.47 -0.18
N ALA A 211 11.47 -16.08 0.60
CA ALA A 211 12.82 -16.59 0.46
C ALA A 211 12.91 -18.05 0.92
N ALA A 212 12.33 -18.38 2.08
CA ALA A 212 12.28 -19.75 2.61
C ALA A 212 11.55 -20.71 1.68
N GLU A 213 10.42 -20.29 1.11
CA GLU A 213 9.67 -21.08 0.13
C GLU A 213 10.49 -21.40 -1.13
N ARG A 214 11.18 -20.40 -1.70
CA ARG A 214 12.06 -20.60 -2.87
C ARG A 214 13.26 -21.50 -2.56
N ALA A 215 13.72 -21.51 -1.32
CA ALA A 215 14.77 -22.39 -0.84
C ALA A 215 14.27 -23.81 -0.52
N GLY A 216 12.97 -24.10 -0.67
CA GLY A 216 12.37 -25.38 -0.33
C GLY A 216 12.17 -25.61 1.18
N ALA A 217 12.48 -24.62 2.02
CA ALA A 217 12.30 -24.67 3.47
C ALA A 217 10.84 -24.35 3.84
N LEU A 218 9.90 -25.23 3.45
CA LEU A 218 8.45 -24.99 3.59
C LEU A 218 8.02 -24.84 5.05
N ASP A 219 8.62 -25.59 5.97
CA ASP A 219 8.35 -25.46 7.41
C ASP A 219 8.68 -24.08 7.96
N GLU A 220 9.83 -23.55 7.55
CA GLU A 220 10.27 -22.22 7.90
C GLU A 220 9.33 -21.17 7.29
N ALA A 221 8.94 -21.34 6.03
CA ALA A 221 7.98 -20.45 5.37
C ALA A 221 6.64 -20.39 6.12
N VAL A 222 6.10 -21.54 6.57
CA VAL A 222 4.88 -21.58 7.40
C VAL A 222 5.08 -20.85 8.72
N ARG A 223 6.19 -21.10 9.41
CA ARG A 223 6.51 -20.47 10.70
C ARG A 223 6.59 -18.94 10.57
N VAL A 224 7.26 -18.45 9.53
CA VAL A 224 7.41 -17.01 9.27
C VAL A 224 6.06 -16.38 8.88
N CYS A 225 5.24 -17.05 8.07
CA CYS A 225 3.87 -16.58 7.80
C CYS A 225 3.03 -16.49 9.08
N ALA A 226 3.13 -17.46 9.98
CA ALA A 226 2.44 -17.42 11.28
C ALA A 226 2.89 -16.21 12.13
N GLN A 227 4.20 -15.94 12.19
CA GLN A 227 4.74 -14.77 12.88
C GLN A 227 4.23 -13.45 12.30
N ALA A 228 4.05 -13.36 10.97
CA ALA A 228 3.47 -12.18 10.34
C ALA A 228 1.98 -12.01 10.72
N LEU A 229 1.22 -13.11 10.81
CA LEU A 229 -0.18 -13.09 11.22
C LEU A 229 -0.35 -12.71 12.70
N ASP A 230 0.56 -13.12 13.58
CA ASP A 230 0.53 -12.77 15.02
C ASP A 230 0.68 -11.26 15.29
N LEU A 231 1.18 -10.50 14.30
CA LEU A 231 1.22 -9.04 14.38
C LEU A 231 -0.17 -8.42 14.26
N PHE A 232 -1.12 -9.12 13.61
CA PHE A 232 -2.50 -8.65 13.49
C PHE A 232 -3.28 -8.87 14.79
N ARG A 233 -3.70 -7.78 15.41
CA ARG A 233 -4.44 -7.76 16.68
C ARG A 233 -5.84 -7.21 16.47
N GLY A 234 -6.65 -7.96 15.73
CA GLY A 234 -8.02 -7.58 15.37
C GLY A 234 -8.11 -6.89 14.01
N GLU A 235 -9.04 -5.94 13.89
CA GLU A 235 -9.23 -5.13 12.69
C GLU A 235 -8.14 -4.04 12.60
N PRO A 236 -7.42 -3.93 11.47
CA PRO A 236 -6.43 -2.87 11.28
C PRO A 236 -7.06 -1.48 11.38
N LEU A 237 -6.39 -0.56 12.09
CA LEU A 237 -6.86 0.82 12.29
C LEU A 237 -8.28 0.90 12.87
N ALA A 238 -8.68 -0.08 13.70
CA ALA A 238 -10.01 -0.13 14.29
C ALA A 238 -10.38 1.19 14.99
N GLY A 239 -11.56 1.71 14.67
CA GLY A 239 -12.09 2.96 15.26
C GLY A 239 -11.49 4.26 14.73
N LEU A 240 -10.46 4.23 13.87
CA LEU A 240 -9.93 5.46 13.27
C LEU A 240 -10.84 5.97 12.15
N PRO A 241 -11.15 7.29 12.13
CA PRO A 241 -11.98 7.90 11.11
C PRO A 241 -11.18 8.33 9.88
N GLY A 242 -11.90 8.57 8.80
CA GLY A 242 -11.41 9.27 7.61
C GLY A 242 -11.11 8.35 6.44
N PRO A 243 -11.18 8.88 5.19
CA PRO A 243 -11.01 8.09 3.97
C PRO A 243 -9.72 7.28 3.92
N PHE A 244 -8.62 7.83 4.44
CA PHE A 244 -7.32 7.15 4.44
C PHE A 244 -7.34 5.91 5.33
N ALA A 245 -7.91 6.01 6.53
CA ALA A 245 -7.97 4.88 7.46
C ALA A 245 -8.88 3.76 6.92
N GLU A 246 -9.97 4.11 6.26
CA GLU A 246 -10.88 3.15 5.61
C GLU A 246 -10.18 2.41 4.46
N LEU A 247 -9.51 3.14 3.56
CA LEU A 247 -8.78 2.53 2.45
C LEU A 247 -7.66 1.60 2.95
N GLU A 248 -6.87 2.07 3.91
CA GLU A 248 -5.78 1.27 4.48
C GLU A 248 -6.28 0.06 5.25
N ARG A 249 -7.43 0.17 5.92
CA ARG A 249 -8.05 -0.97 6.58
C ARG A 249 -8.44 -2.07 5.60
N VAL A 250 -9.03 -1.70 4.45
CA VAL A 250 -9.32 -2.66 3.38
C VAL A 250 -8.02 -3.29 2.87
N ARG A 251 -7.02 -2.47 2.52
CA ARG A 251 -5.72 -2.92 2.02
C ARG A 251 -5.03 -3.90 2.97
N LEU A 252 -4.97 -3.58 4.27
CA LEU A 252 -4.32 -4.41 5.28
C LEU A 252 -5.12 -5.68 5.59
N THR A 253 -6.45 -5.64 5.49
CA THR A 253 -7.30 -6.82 5.64
C THR A 253 -7.13 -7.80 4.49
N GLU A 254 -7.04 -7.30 3.25
CA GLU A 254 -6.67 -8.13 2.09
C GLU A 254 -5.25 -8.68 2.23
N ARG A 255 -4.31 -7.86 2.71
CA ARG A 255 -2.92 -8.30 2.98
C ARG A 255 -2.89 -9.46 3.98
N ARG A 256 -3.62 -9.35 5.10
CA ARG A 256 -3.78 -10.43 6.09
C ARG A 256 -4.30 -11.70 5.42
N THR A 257 -5.33 -11.58 4.60
CA THR A 257 -5.95 -12.72 3.92
C THR A 257 -4.98 -13.41 2.96
N GLY A 258 -4.20 -12.64 2.19
CA GLY A 258 -3.17 -13.18 1.32
C GLY A 258 -2.09 -13.96 2.08
N ILE A 259 -1.65 -13.45 3.25
CA ILE A 259 -0.67 -14.15 4.11
C ILE A 259 -1.27 -15.46 4.66
N THR A 260 -2.53 -15.42 5.11
CA THR A 260 -3.24 -16.62 5.58
C THR A 260 -3.35 -17.68 4.49
N LEU A 261 -3.81 -17.30 3.29
CA LEU A 261 -3.94 -18.23 2.16
C LEU A 261 -2.59 -18.83 1.75
N ARG A 262 -1.52 -18.04 1.76
CA ARG A 262 -0.16 -18.54 1.51
C ARG A 262 0.28 -19.55 2.56
N LYS A 263 0.06 -19.26 3.85
CA LYS A 263 0.37 -20.19 4.95
C LYS A 263 -0.35 -21.53 4.75
N LEU A 264 -1.63 -21.47 4.37
CA LEU A 264 -2.48 -22.65 4.18
C LEU A 264 -2.04 -23.47 2.96
N ASP A 265 -1.69 -22.84 1.84
CA ASP A 265 -1.12 -23.54 0.68
C ASP A 265 0.18 -24.29 1.05
N LEU A 266 1.07 -23.63 1.80
CA LEU A 266 2.30 -24.24 2.29
C LEU A 266 2.03 -25.43 3.23
N GLN A 267 1.05 -25.31 4.13
CA GLN A 267 0.62 -26.41 4.99
C GLN A 267 0.07 -27.59 4.18
N LEU A 268 -0.72 -27.33 3.12
CA LEU A 268 -1.19 -28.39 2.23
C LEU A 268 -0.04 -29.11 1.53
N ARG A 269 0.97 -28.37 1.04
CA ARG A 269 2.16 -28.95 0.42
C ARG A 269 3.01 -29.78 1.39
N LEU A 270 2.96 -29.45 2.68
CA LEU A 270 3.60 -30.22 3.76
C LEU A 270 2.77 -31.42 4.24
N GLY A 271 1.60 -31.69 3.66
CA GLY A 271 0.72 -32.78 4.09
C GLY A 271 -0.08 -32.48 5.36
N ARG A 272 -0.08 -31.24 5.86
CA ARG A 272 -0.77 -30.82 7.09
C ARG A 272 -2.25 -30.51 6.86
N HIS A 273 -2.95 -31.42 6.16
CA HIS A 273 -4.29 -31.15 5.63
C HIS A 273 -5.33 -30.87 6.71
N ALA A 274 -5.33 -31.61 7.82
CA ALA A 274 -6.32 -31.44 8.89
C ALA A 274 -6.26 -30.04 9.54
N GLN A 275 -5.04 -29.50 9.77
CA GLN A 275 -4.85 -28.16 10.30
C GLN A 275 -5.34 -27.10 9.31
N ALA A 276 -4.97 -27.26 8.03
CA ALA A 276 -5.39 -26.35 6.96
C ALA A 276 -6.91 -26.35 6.76
N VAL A 277 -7.58 -27.50 6.85
CA VAL A 277 -9.06 -27.60 6.73
C VAL A 277 -9.76 -26.78 7.79
N GLY A 278 -9.33 -26.87 9.06
CA GLY A 278 -9.96 -26.12 10.16
C GLY A 278 -9.91 -24.61 9.94
N GLU A 279 -8.72 -24.09 9.60
CA GLU A 279 -8.53 -22.66 9.31
C GLU A 279 -9.27 -22.21 8.03
N LEU A 280 -9.23 -23.01 6.96
CA LEU A 280 -9.95 -22.73 5.71
C LEU A 280 -11.46 -22.69 5.91
N TRP A 281 -12.01 -23.54 6.79
CA TRP A 281 -13.43 -23.53 7.10
C TRP A 281 -13.84 -22.21 7.77
N ALA A 282 -13.07 -21.74 8.76
CA ALA A 282 -13.32 -20.46 9.41
C ALA A 282 -13.24 -19.29 8.40
N LEU A 283 -12.27 -19.32 7.49
CA LEU A 283 -12.13 -18.32 6.45
C LEU A 283 -13.30 -18.35 5.45
N ALA A 284 -13.78 -19.53 5.05
CA ALA A 284 -14.93 -19.69 4.16
C ALA A 284 -16.25 -19.22 4.79
N VAL A 285 -16.39 -19.31 6.11
CA VAL A 285 -17.53 -18.73 6.84
C VAL A 285 -17.44 -17.21 6.84
N ALA A 286 -16.26 -16.65 7.09
CA ALA A 286 -16.04 -15.20 7.12
C ALA A 286 -16.13 -14.57 5.71
N ARG A 287 -15.79 -15.31 4.66
CA ARG A 287 -15.77 -14.85 3.27
C ARG A 287 -16.58 -15.79 2.37
N PRO A 288 -17.92 -15.81 2.51
CA PRO A 288 -18.77 -16.81 1.88
C PRO A 288 -18.84 -16.74 0.35
N LEU A 289 -18.48 -15.59 -0.24
CA LEU A 289 -18.47 -15.35 -1.69
C LEU A 289 -17.04 -15.41 -2.28
N ASP A 290 -16.01 -15.69 -1.47
CA ASP A 290 -14.63 -15.80 -1.94
C ASP A 290 -14.38 -17.19 -2.54
N GLU A 291 -14.48 -17.25 -3.87
CA GLU A 291 -14.28 -18.49 -4.63
C GLU A 291 -12.88 -19.09 -4.49
N SER A 292 -11.86 -18.29 -4.21
CA SER A 292 -10.48 -18.77 -4.05
C SER A 292 -10.33 -19.52 -2.73
N VAL A 293 -10.92 -18.99 -1.66
CA VAL A 293 -11.01 -19.67 -0.36
C VAL A 293 -11.79 -20.97 -0.48
N ALA A 294 -12.95 -20.93 -1.15
CA ALA A 294 -13.78 -22.12 -1.37
C ALA A 294 -13.02 -23.21 -2.15
N ALA A 295 -12.36 -22.86 -3.26
CA ALA A 295 -11.56 -23.78 -4.05
C ALA A 295 -10.41 -24.40 -3.24
N MET A 296 -9.72 -23.62 -2.41
CA MET A 296 -8.65 -24.13 -1.54
C MET A 296 -9.19 -25.08 -0.46
N LEU A 297 -10.34 -24.77 0.15
CA LEU A 297 -11.02 -25.66 1.10
C LEU A 297 -11.43 -26.99 0.44
N MET A 298 -11.97 -26.93 -0.77
CA MET A 298 -12.32 -28.14 -1.54
C MET A 298 -11.12 -29.04 -1.77
N ARG A 299 -9.97 -28.46 -2.14
CA ARG A 299 -8.72 -29.20 -2.34
C ARG A 299 -8.22 -29.81 -1.04
N ALA A 300 -8.21 -29.04 0.05
CA ALA A 300 -7.81 -29.51 1.37
C ALA A 300 -8.66 -30.69 1.88
N LEU A 301 -9.98 -30.61 1.68
CA LEU A 301 -10.92 -31.68 2.03
C LEU A 301 -10.69 -32.94 1.19
N CYS A 302 -10.49 -32.79 -0.12
CA CYS A 302 -10.23 -33.94 -0.99
C CYS A 302 -8.89 -34.62 -0.67
N LEU A 303 -7.84 -33.85 -0.36
CA LEU A 303 -6.55 -34.37 0.11
C LEU A 303 -6.63 -35.04 1.50
N SER A 304 -7.72 -34.81 2.23
CA SER A 304 -8.02 -35.45 3.52
C SER A 304 -9.01 -36.62 3.40
N ASP A 305 -9.22 -37.15 2.19
CA ASP A 305 -10.19 -38.22 1.89
C ASP A 305 -11.66 -37.85 2.19
N ARG A 306 -11.97 -36.55 2.19
CA ARG A 306 -13.33 -36.01 2.45
C ARG A 306 -13.93 -35.43 1.18
N GLN A 307 -13.95 -36.23 0.11
CA GLN A 307 -14.44 -35.79 -1.20
C GLN A 307 -15.90 -35.30 -1.18
N ALA A 308 -16.80 -35.99 -0.47
CA ALA A 308 -18.21 -35.59 -0.37
C ALA A 308 -18.37 -34.20 0.28
N ASP A 309 -17.56 -33.87 1.27
CA ASP A 309 -17.55 -32.56 1.92
C ASP A 309 -17.05 -31.48 0.95
N ALA A 310 -16.02 -31.78 0.14
CA ALA A 310 -15.53 -30.85 -0.87
C ALA A 310 -16.61 -30.50 -1.91
N LEU A 311 -17.39 -31.49 -2.36
CA LEU A 311 -18.50 -31.27 -3.29
C LEU A 311 -19.64 -30.47 -2.65
N THR A 312 -19.88 -30.66 -1.35
CA THR A 312 -20.83 -29.87 -0.58
C THR A 312 -20.42 -28.39 -0.50
N VAL A 313 -19.13 -28.11 -0.32
CA VAL A 313 -18.59 -26.74 -0.34
C VAL A 313 -18.83 -26.07 -1.69
N PHE A 314 -18.59 -26.77 -2.80
CA PHE A 314 -18.88 -26.25 -4.14
C PHE A 314 -20.34 -25.85 -4.29
N GLU A 315 -21.25 -26.76 -3.96
CA GLU A 315 -22.68 -26.55 -4.14
C GLU A 315 -23.21 -25.40 -3.26
N ARG A 316 -22.73 -25.30 -2.01
CA ARG A 316 -23.06 -24.19 -1.12
C ARG A 316 -22.58 -22.84 -1.68
N THR A 317 -21.35 -22.79 -2.19
CA THR A 317 -20.76 -21.56 -2.73
C THR A 317 -21.48 -21.15 -4.02
N ARG A 318 -21.78 -22.12 -4.90
CA ARG A 318 -22.54 -21.89 -6.14
C ARG A 318 -23.92 -21.30 -5.87
N ARG A 319 -24.67 -21.84 -4.90
CA ARG A 319 -25.99 -21.30 -4.54
C ARG A 319 -25.87 -19.87 -4.04
N ARG A 320 -24.96 -19.59 -3.11
CA ARG A 320 -24.75 -18.22 -2.59
C ARG A 320 -24.39 -17.20 -3.68
N LEU A 321 -23.50 -17.56 -4.62
CA LEU A 321 -23.16 -16.69 -5.74
C LEU A 321 -24.37 -16.40 -6.64
N ALA A 322 -25.21 -17.40 -6.89
CA ALA A 322 -26.43 -17.22 -7.66
C ALA A 322 -27.47 -16.38 -6.91
N ASP A 323 -27.67 -16.65 -5.62
CA ASP A 323 -28.71 -16.02 -4.79
C ASP A 323 -28.36 -14.57 -4.43
N GLU A 324 -27.10 -14.28 -4.09
CA GLU A 324 -26.68 -12.95 -3.61
C GLU A 324 -26.17 -12.04 -4.72
N LEU A 325 -25.54 -12.59 -5.77
CA LEU A 325 -24.91 -11.80 -6.84
C LEU A 325 -25.51 -12.07 -8.23
N GLY A 326 -26.35 -13.09 -8.40
CA GLY A 326 -26.89 -13.46 -9.72
C GLY A 326 -25.85 -13.99 -10.70
N VAL A 327 -24.68 -14.43 -10.20
CA VAL A 327 -23.56 -14.87 -11.05
C VAL A 327 -23.34 -16.39 -10.96
N THR A 328 -22.72 -16.93 -12.01
CA THR A 328 -22.26 -18.32 -12.00
C THR A 328 -20.84 -18.42 -11.45
N PRO A 329 -20.43 -19.58 -10.87
CA PRO A 329 -19.07 -19.79 -10.37
C PRO A 329 -17.99 -19.45 -11.40
N SER A 330 -16.86 -18.93 -10.96
CA SER A 330 -15.65 -18.70 -11.75
C SER A 330 -15.08 -19.98 -12.37
N ARG A 331 -14.14 -19.79 -13.31
CA ARG A 331 -13.36 -20.89 -13.90
C ARG A 331 -12.54 -21.64 -12.83
N LEU A 332 -12.02 -20.95 -11.82
CA LEU A 332 -11.23 -21.55 -10.74
C LEU A 332 -12.07 -22.57 -9.96
N LEU A 333 -13.25 -22.17 -9.51
CA LEU A 333 -14.12 -23.01 -8.69
C LEU A 333 -14.67 -24.20 -9.48
N ARG A 334 -15.12 -23.97 -10.73
CA ARG A 334 -15.57 -25.05 -11.63
C ARG A 334 -14.45 -26.01 -12.00
N GLY A 335 -13.24 -25.49 -12.25
CA GLY A 335 -12.07 -26.30 -12.56
C GLY A 335 -11.73 -27.24 -11.40
N THR A 336 -11.71 -26.70 -10.18
CA THR A 336 -11.46 -27.47 -8.95
C THR A 336 -12.50 -28.57 -8.76
N HIS A 337 -13.80 -28.25 -8.92
CA HIS A 337 -14.87 -29.23 -8.86
C HIS A 337 -14.68 -30.37 -9.88
N ARG A 338 -14.33 -30.03 -11.13
CA ARG A 338 -14.11 -31.02 -12.19
C ARG A 338 -12.92 -31.94 -11.88
N THR A 339 -11.82 -31.40 -11.38
CA THR A 339 -10.64 -32.20 -10.98
C THR A 339 -11.01 -33.21 -9.90
N ILE A 340 -11.75 -32.77 -8.88
CA ILE A 340 -12.21 -33.62 -7.77
C ILE A 340 -13.15 -34.72 -8.28
N MET A 341 -14.12 -34.38 -9.15
CA MET A 341 -15.05 -35.37 -9.73
C MET A 341 -14.35 -36.45 -10.55
N LEU A 342 -13.24 -36.10 -11.21
CA LEU A 342 -12.49 -37.02 -12.07
C LEU A 342 -11.44 -37.85 -11.31
N GLY A 343 -11.30 -37.67 -9.99
CA GLY A 343 -10.26 -38.34 -9.20
C GLY A 343 -8.83 -38.02 -9.68
N ARG A 344 -8.64 -36.87 -10.34
CA ARG A 344 -7.32 -36.47 -10.83
C ARG A 344 -6.49 -35.89 -9.69
N ASP A 345 -5.18 -36.13 -9.75
CA ASP A 345 -4.24 -35.69 -8.74
C ASP A 345 -4.33 -34.17 -8.51
N ILE A 346 -4.59 -33.77 -7.27
CA ILE A 346 -4.82 -32.38 -6.89
C ILE A 346 -3.46 -31.74 -6.62
N GLY A 347 -2.75 -31.40 -7.71
CA GLY A 347 -1.47 -30.69 -7.63
C GLY A 347 -1.57 -29.33 -6.94
N PRO A 348 -0.44 -28.69 -6.59
CA PRO A 348 -0.38 -27.39 -5.91
C PRO A 348 -1.11 -26.29 -6.70
N THR A 349 -1.55 -25.23 -6.01
CA THR A 349 -2.32 -24.13 -6.62
C THR A 349 -1.49 -23.51 -7.75
N PRO A 350 -2.03 -23.34 -8.98
CA PRO A 350 -1.31 -22.56 -9.98
C PRO A 350 -1.16 -21.14 -9.44
N ALA A 351 0.08 -20.67 -9.27
CA ALA A 351 0.34 -19.30 -8.90
C ALA A 351 -0.27 -18.38 -9.96
N THR A 352 -1.15 -17.47 -9.54
CA THR A 352 -1.68 -16.42 -10.40
C THR A 352 -0.51 -15.54 -10.89
N PRO A 353 -0.42 -15.23 -12.19
CA PRO A 353 0.69 -14.43 -12.74
C PRO A 353 0.74 -12.99 -12.20
#